data_AF-S8C469-F1
#
_entry.id   AF-S8C469-F1
#
_cell.length_a   1.000
_cell.length_b   1.000
_cell.length_c   1.000
_cell.angle_alpha   90.00
_cell.angle_beta   90.00
_cell.angle_gamma   90.00
#
_symmetry.space_group_name_H-M   'P 1'
#
loop_
_entity.id
_entity.type
_entity.pdbx_description
1 polymer ?
#
loop_
_entity_poly.entity_id
_entity_poly.type
_entity_poly.pdbx_seq_one_letter_code
_entity_poly.pdbx_strand_id
1 'polypeptide(L)'
;NNNNNVLLKKNRIQVSNTKKPLFFYVNLAKRYLQQHADIELSALGMAITTVVTISEILKNNGYVKEKSIVTSTVGVKDPTKVRTIQKARIEIVLEKSDKFEMLMSNAQHKTSNDKVA
;
A
#
# COMPACT_ATOMS: atom_id res chain seq x y z
N ASN A 1 29.87 5.23 -5.25
CA ASN A 1 28.58 5.58 -5.88
C ASN A 1 27.49 4.68 -5.29
N ASN A 2 27.00 4.98 -4.08
CA ASN A 2 25.94 4.19 -3.42
C ASN A 2 25.01 5.16 -2.68
N ASN A 3 23.95 5.60 -3.36
CA ASN A 3 22.93 6.48 -2.84
C ASN A 3 22.04 5.73 -1.83
N ASN A 4 22.56 5.49 -0.62
CA ASN A 4 21.82 4.96 0.53
C ASN A 4 21.05 6.06 1.27
N ASN A 5 20.46 7.00 0.53
CA ASN A 5 19.42 7.89 1.04
C ASN A 5 18.09 7.47 0.40
N VAL A 6 17.64 6.25 0.72
CA VAL A 6 16.21 5.98 0.71
C VAL A 6 15.66 6.78 1.88
N LEU A 7 15.50 8.09 1.66
CA LEU A 7 14.70 8.97 2.48
C LEU A 7 13.45 8.18 2.80
N LEU A 8 13.22 7.87 4.08
CA LEU A 8 12.04 7.14 4.54
C LEU A 8 10.82 7.90 4.00
N LYS A 9 10.36 7.49 2.83
CA LYS A 9 9.22 8.09 2.16
C LYS A 9 8.05 7.90 3.11
N LYS A 10 7.61 8.99 3.73
CA LYS A 10 6.54 8.97 4.73
C LYS A 10 5.25 8.35 4.20
N ASN A 11 5.09 8.31 2.87
CA ASN A 11 3.97 7.75 2.13
C ASN A 11 4.18 6.30 1.64
N ARG A 12 5.19 5.57 2.13
CA ARG A 12 5.41 4.16 1.76
C ARG A 12 4.78 3.21 2.78
N ILE A 13 4.05 2.22 2.27
CA ILE A 13 3.44 1.14 3.04
C ILE A 13 4.11 -0.17 2.61
N GLN A 14 4.83 -0.79 3.54
CA GLN A 14 5.39 -2.12 3.33
C GLN A 14 4.44 -3.17 3.90
N VAL A 15 3.93 -4.03 3.03
CA VAL A 15 3.05 -5.14 3.41
C VAL A 15 3.91 -6.37 3.66
N SER A 16 3.82 -6.88 4.88
CA SER A 16 4.42 -8.15 5.29
C SER A 16 3.35 -9.18 5.63
N ASN A 17 3.72 -10.46 5.61
CA ASN A 17 2.79 -11.56 5.83
C ASN A 17 2.17 -11.61 7.25
N THR A 18 0.96 -12.19 7.29
CA THR A 18 0.11 -12.71 8.39
C THR A 18 -0.25 -11.87 9.63
N LYS A 19 0.37 -10.72 9.92
CA LYS A 19 0.10 -10.02 11.20
C LYS A 19 -1.08 -9.04 11.18
N LYS A 20 -1.52 -8.59 10.01
CA LYS A 20 -2.55 -7.55 9.88
C LYS A 20 -3.63 -7.99 8.89
N PRO A 21 -4.93 -7.79 9.21
CA PRO A 21 -6.02 -8.05 8.27
C PRO A 21 -5.88 -7.23 6.98
N LEU A 22 -6.45 -7.70 5.87
CA LEU A 22 -6.40 -7.00 4.57
C LEU A 22 -6.85 -5.53 4.68
N PHE A 23 -7.99 -5.29 5.32
CA PHE A 23 -8.57 -3.94 5.47
C PHE A 23 -7.74 -3.01 6.35
N PHE A 24 -6.83 -3.51 7.19
CA PHE A 24 -5.89 -2.66 7.90
C PHE A 24 -5.06 -1.83 6.91
N TYR A 25 -4.52 -2.47 5.88
CA TYR A 25 -3.71 -1.80 4.87
C TYR A 25 -4.53 -0.94 3.91
N VAL A 26 -5.77 -1.35 3.59
CA VAL A 26 -6.69 -0.51 2.80
C VAL A 26 -6.98 0.80 3.53
N ASN A 27 -7.29 0.73 4.83
CA ASN A 27 -7.57 1.93 5.63
C ASN A 27 -6.31 2.77 5.88
N LEU A 28 -5.16 2.13 6.08
CA LEU A 28 -3.88 2.83 6.18
C LEU A 28 -3.54 3.59 4.89
N ALA A 29 -3.75 2.97 3.74
CA ALA A 29 -3.56 3.59 2.43
C ALA A 29 -4.45 4.82 2.25
N LYS A 30 -5.75 4.71 2.60
CA LYS A 30 -6.67 5.86 2.59
C LYS A 30 -6.18 6.99 3.50
N ARG A 31 -5.75 6.68 4.73
CA ARG A 31 -5.21 7.67 5.68
C ARG A 31 -3.95 8.35 5.15
N TYR A 32 -3.04 7.60 4.53
CA TYR A 32 -1.84 8.18 3.93
C TYR A 32 -2.18 9.08 2.75
N LEU A 33 -3.13 8.68 1.91
CA LEU A 33 -3.63 9.53 0.83
C LEU A 33 -4.31 10.79 1.37
N GLN A 34 -4.97 10.79 2.53
CA GLN A 34 -5.44 12.07 3.10
C GLN A 34 -4.31 13.08 3.37
N GLN A 35 -3.09 12.59 3.64
CA GLN A 35 -1.93 13.43 3.98
C GLN A 35 -0.97 13.67 2.80
N HIS A 36 -1.05 12.85 1.76
CA HIS A 36 -0.10 12.81 0.63
C HIS A 36 -0.83 12.68 -0.70
N ALA A 37 -0.29 13.26 -1.77
CA ALA A 37 -0.88 13.15 -3.11
C ALA A 37 -0.82 11.71 -3.66
N ASP A 38 0.23 10.97 -3.30
CA ASP A 38 0.45 9.59 -3.69
C ASP A 38 0.97 8.74 -2.54
N ILE A 39 0.88 7.42 -2.70
CA ILE A 39 1.41 6.40 -1.80
C ILE A 39 2.15 5.33 -2.57
N GLU A 40 3.08 4.66 -1.90
CA GLU A 40 3.83 3.54 -2.46
C GLU A 40 3.53 2.26 -1.66
N LEU A 41 2.87 1.28 -2.29
CA LEU A 41 2.65 -0.04 -1.72
C LEU A 41 3.78 -0.98 -2.14
N SER A 42 4.42 -1.65 -1.19
CA SER A 42 5.51 -2.60 -1.50
C SER A 42 5.39 -3.91 -0.74
N ALA A 43 5.78 -5.02 -1.36
CA ALA A 43 5.79 -6.34 -0.74
C ALA A 43 6.86 -7.26 -1.33
N LEU A 44 7.18 -8.32 -0.59
CA LEU A 44 8.09 -9.39 -0.99
C LEU A 44 7.42 -10.76 -0.94
N GLY A 45 7.70 -11.60 -1.94
CA GLY A 45 7.24 -12.99 -2.00
C GLY A 45 5.72 -13.13 -1.86
N MET A 46 5.25 -13.95 -0.93
CA MET A 46 3.82 -14.25 -0.77
C MET A 46 2.96 -13.02 -0.45
N ALA A 47 3.52 -11.95 0.13
CA ALA A 47 2.77 -10.74 0.44
C ALA A 47 2.44 -9.89 -0.82
N ILE A 48 2.99 -10.23 -1.99
CA ILE A 48 2.71 -9.54 -3.26
C ILE A 48 1.21 -9.61 -3.59
N THR A 49 0.57 -10.76 -3.36
CA THR A 49 -0.88 -10.93 -3.62
C THR A 49 -1.70 -9.92 -2.81
N THR A 50 -1.35 -9.71 -1.54
CA THR A 50 -2.02 -8.74 -0.68
C THR A 50 -1.90 -7.31 -1.22
N VAL A 51 -0.71 -6.91 -1.71
CA VAL A 51 -0.52 -5.57 -2.31
C VAL A 51 -1.37 -5.39 -3.57
N VAL A 52 -1.44 -6.41 -4.43
CA VAL A 52 -2.29 -6.40 -5.63
C VAL A 52 -3.76 -6.23 -5.22
N THR A 53 -4.24 -7.03 -4.28
CA THR A 53 -5.62 -6.94 -3.79
C THR A 53 -5.95 -5.57 -3.18
N ILE A 54 -5.04 -4.97 -2.41
CA ILE A 54 -5.25 -3.62 -1.85
C ILE A 54 -5.36 -2.59 -2.98
N SER A 55 -4.47 -2.65 -3.98
CA SER A 55 -4.50 -1.77 -5.15
C SER A 55 -5.82 -1.90 -5.91
N GLU A 56 -6.27 -3.13 -6.16
CA GLU A 56 -7.54 -3.40 -6.84
C GLU A 56 -8.75 -2.88 -6.05
N ILE A 57 -8.81 -3.12 -4.73
CA ILE A 57 -9.89 -2.60 -3.89
C ILE A 57 -9.96 -1.08 -3.97
N LEU A 58 -8.82 -0.38 -3.93
CA LEU A 58 -8.79 1.08 -3.97
C LEU A 58 -9.19 1.61 -5.35
N LYS A 59 -8.71 0.99 -6.44
CA LYS A 59 -9.05 1.38 -7.82
C LYS A 59 -10.52 1.11 -8.14
N ASN A 60 -11.04 -0.07 -7.81
CA ASN A 60 -12.41 -0.47 -8.11
C ASN A 60 -13.44 0.40 -7.37
N ASN A 61 -13.11 0.83 -6.15
CA ASN A 61 -13.94 1.77 -5.40
C ASN A 61 -13.72 3.23 -5.80
N GLY A 62 -12.85 3.52 -6.77
CA GLY A 62 -12.62 4.84 -7.32
C GLY A 62 -11.79 5.78 -6.44
N TYR A 63 -11.09 5.30 -5.41
CA TYR A 63 -10.26 6.15 -4.53
C TYR A 63 -8.96 6.60 -5.21
N VAL A 64 -8.38 5.78 -6.07
CA VAL A 64 -7.02 6.01 -6.61
C VAL A 64 -6.94 5.74 -8.10
N LYS A 65 -5.91 6.31 -8.74
CA LYS A 65 -5.40 5.94 -10.06
C LYS A 65 -4.02 5.30 -9.87
N GLU A 66 -3.64 4.38 -10.75
CA GLU A 66 -2.28 3.85 -10.73
C GLU A 66 -1.34 4.76 -11.52
N LYS A 67 -0.17 5.00 -10.94
CA LYS A 67 0.89 5.82 -11.54
C LYS A 67 2.03 4.96 -12.08
N SER A 68 2.39 3.91 -11.34
CA SER A 68 3.39 2.94 -11.80
C SER A 68 3.27 1.61 -11.07
N ILE A 69 3.55 0.52 -11.77
CA ILE A 69 3.70 -0.82 -11.19
C ILE A 69 5.07 -1.36 -11.62
N VAL A 70 5.90 -1.71 -10.64
CA VAL A 70 7.23 -2.26 -10.86
C VAL A 70 7.37 -3.58 -10.12
N THR A 71 7.88 -4.59 -10.81
CA THR A 71 8.31 -5.85 -10.21
C THR A 71 9.82 -6.00 -10.37
N SER A 72 10.47 -6.56 -9.37
CA SER A 72 11.91 -6.79 -9.39
C SER A 72 12.25 -8.02 -8.55
N THR A 73 13.52 -8.41 -8.57
CA THR A 73 14.05 -9.44 -7.66
C THR A 73 15.10 -8.81 -6.78
N VAL A 74 15.00 -9.04 -5.47
CA VAL A 74 15.95 -8.48 -4.49
C VAL A 74 16.58 -9.58 -3.64
N GLY A 75 17.88 -9.45 -3.38
CA GLY A 75 18.61 -10.31 -2.46
C GLY A 75 18.26 -9.97 -1.02
N VAL A 76 17.69 -10.93 -0.29
CA VAL A 76 17.36 -10.80 1.13
C VAL A 76 18.29 -11.70 1.94
N LYS A 77 18.91 -11.13 2.97
CA LYS A 77 19.65 -11.92 3.97
C LYS A 77 18.64 -12.60 4.89
N ASP A 78 18.65 -13.92 4.90
CA ASP A 78 17.88 -14.72 5.83
C ASP A 78 18.80 -15.08 7.01
N PRO A 79 18.51 -14.63 8.25
CA PRO A 79 19.39 -14.89 9.40
C PRO A 79 19.52 -16.39 9.72
N THR A 80 18.61 -17.22 9.21
CA THR A 80 18.63 -18.68 9.39
C THR A 80 19.42 -19.42 8.31
N LYS A 81 19.83 -18.73 7.23
CA LYS A 81 20.54 -19.34 6.10
C LYS A 81 21.87 -18.66 5.85
N VAL A 82 22.88 -19.46 5.51
CA VAL A 82 24.23 -18.95 5.20
C VAL A 82 24.27 -18.12 3.92
N ARG A 83 23.31 -18.31 3.00
CA ARG A 83 23.24 -17.63 1.70
C ARG A 83 22.10 -16.62 1.59
N THR A 84 22.33 -15.54 0.84
CA THR A 84 21.27 -14.62 0.40
C THR A 84 20.25 -15.34 -0.47
N ILE A 85 18.97 -15.10 -0.22
CA ILE A 85 17.88 -15.62 -1.05
C ILE A 85 17.32 -14.52 -1.93
N GLN A 86 17.09 -14.83 -3.20
CA GLN A 86 16.43 -13.93 -4.13
C GLN A 86 14.92 -14.01 -3.91
N LYS A 87 14.27 -12.86 -3.68
CA LYS A 87 12.81 -12.76 -3.52
C LYS A 87 12.24 -11.78 -4.55
N ALA A 88 11.12 -12.16 -5.14
CA ALA A 88 10.31 -11.23 -5.92
C ALA A 88 9.86 -10.07 -5.02
N ARG A 89 9.88 -8.87 -5.59
CA ARG A 89 9.44 -7.60 -4.99
C ARG A 89 8.44 -6.95 -5.93
N ILE A 90 7.40 -6.36 -5.37
CA ILE A 90 6.48 -5.48 -6.08
C ILE A 90 6.47 -4.10 -5.43
N GLU A 91 6.38 -3.06 -6.24
CA GLU A 91 6.21 -1.66 -5.86
C GLU A 91 5.12 -1.04 -6.74
N ILE A 92 4.03 -0.58 -6.12
CA ILE A 92 2.92 0.08 -6.80
C ILE A 92 2.79 1.49 -6.26
N VAL A 93 2.86 2.49 -7.15
CA VAL A 93 2.58 3.88 -6.80
C VAL A 93 1.14 4.19 -7.21
N LEU A 94 0.36 4.64 -6.23
CA LEU A 94 -1.04 5.01 -6.38
C LEU A 94 -1.20 6.48 -6.04
N GLU A 95 -1.89 7.23 -6.88
CA GLU A 95 -2.22 8.63 -6.65
C GLU A 95 -3.71 8.81 -6.39
N LYS A 96 -4.08 9.90 -5.74
CA LYS A 96 -5.50 10.26 -5.53
C LYS A 96 -6.24 10.30 -6.87
N SER A 97 -7.45 9.75 -6.89
CA SER A 97 -8.38 10.04 -7.96
C SER A 97 -9.05 11.40 -7.74
N ASP A 98 -9.66 11.93 -8.80
CA ASP A 98 -10.45 13.17 -8.75
C ASP A 98 -11.67 13.04 -7.83
N LYS A 99 -12.09 11.81 -7.51
CA LYS A 99 -13.25 11.49 -6.65
C LYS A 99 -12.85 11.24 -5.19
N PHE A 100 -11.56 11.24 -4.86
CA PHE A 100 -11.06 10.79 -3.56
C PHE A 100 -11.70 11.56 -2.39
N GLU A 101 -11.67 12.89 -2.43
CA GLU A 101 -12.16 13.72 -1.32
C GLU A 101 -13.67 13.55 -1.12
N MET A 102 -14.45 13.48 -2.21
CA MET A 102 -15.89 13.22 -2.16
C MET A 102 -16.19 11.86 -1.50
N LEU A 103 -15.46 10.81 -1.88
CA LEU A 103 -15.66 9.46 -1.33
C LEU A 103 -15.25 9.37 0.14
N MET A 104 -14.19 10.08 0.55
CA MET A 104 -13.76 10.11 1.95
C MET A 104 -14.78 10.82 2.85
N SER A 105 -15.34 11.95 2.41
CA SER A 105 -16.40 12.65 3.14
C SER A 105 -17.67 11.82 3.29
N ASN A 106 -18.11 11.16 2.21
CA ASN A 106 -19.30 10.29 2.23
C ASN A 106 -19.17 9.11 3.19
N ALA A 107 -17.96 8.56 3.36
CA ALA A 107 -17.71 7.48 4.30
C ALA A 107 -17.82 7.94 5.78
N GLN A 108 -17.45 9.19 6.09
CA GLN A 108 -17.59 9.78 7.43
C GLN A 108 -19.06 10.04 7.79
N HIS A 109 -19.87 10.48 6.82
CA HIS A 109 -21.30 10.71 7.05
C HIS A 109 -22.06 9.40 7.30
N LYS A 110 -21.74 8.32 6.56
CA LYS A 110 -22.39 7.01 6.78
C LYS A 110 -22.11 6.43 8.18
N THR A 111 -20.89 6.55 8.68
CA THR A 111 -20.52 6.05 10.02
C THR A 111 -21.14 6.84 11.17
N SER A 112 -21.68 8.03 10.89
CA SER A 112 -22.36 8.88 11.88
C SER A 112 -23.84 8.53 12.01
N ASN A 113 -24.50 8.10 10.93
CA ASN A 113 -25.91 7.67 10.94
C ASN A 113 -26.12 6.26 11.51
N ASP A 114 -25.14 5.36 11.43
CA ASP A 114 -25.25 4.00 11.98
C ASP A 114 -25.02 3.93 13.51
N LYS A 115 -24.70 5.06 14.16
CA LYS A 115 -24.55 5.14 15.63
C LYS A 115 -25.78 5.70 16.36
N VAL A 116 -26.82 6.06 15.62
CA VAL A 116 -28.08 6.63 16.15
C VAL A 116 -29.29 5.75 15.84
N ALA A 117 -29.08 4.53 15.36
CA ALA A 117 -30.11 3.50 15.18
C ALA A 117 -29.90 2.34 16.15
#